data_AF-A0A202E4J5-F1
#
_entry.id   AF-A0A202E4J5-F1
#
_cell.length_a   1.000
_cell.length_b   1.000
_cell.length_c   1.000
_cell.angle_alpha   90.00
_cell.angle_beta   90.00
_cell.angle_gamma   90.00
#
_symmetry.space_group_name_H-M   'P 1'
#
loop_
_entity.id
_entity.type
_entity.pdbx_description
1 polymer ?
#
loop_
_entity_poly.entity_id
_entity_poly.type
_entity_poly.pdbx_seq_one_letter_code
_entity_poly.pdbx_strand_id
1 'polypeptide(L)'
;MSTTTPTPKTVADEQYELETTDSGTLVFEPLTEYRETLDRTTQIGKRLIGVAGVEDWDGIRSELARRGHDVGLLYQLEVFDATEVGR
;
A
#
# COMPACT_ATOMS: atom_id res chain seq x y z
N MET A 1 24.66 -20.52 7.30
CA MET A 1 23.97 -19.38 7.92
C MET A 1 23.53 -18.47 6.78
N SER A 2 22.25 -18.48 6.43
CA SER A 2 21.74 -17.68 5.32
C SER A 2 21.57 -16.24 5.78
N THR A 3 22.40 -15.34 5.27
CA THR A 3 22.25 -13.90 5.46
C THR A 3 21.14 -13.42 4.52
N THR A 4 19.95 -13.18 5.06
CA THR A 4 18.91 -12.43 4.35
C THR A 4 19.32 -10.96 4.35
N THR A 5 20.00 -10.54 3.29
CA THR A 5 20.20 -9.11 3.00
C THR A 5 18.83 -8.46 2.87
N PRO A 6 18.49 -7.40 3.64
CA PRO A 6 17.34 -6.58 3.27
C PRO A 6 17.73 -5.88 1.97
N THR A 7 17.20 -6.36 0.85
CA THR A 7 17.31 -5.64 -0.41
C THR A 7 16.77 -4.23 -0.17
N PRO A 8 17.58 -3.17 -0.30
CA PRO A 8 17.01 -1.83 -0.37
C PRO A 8 16.11 -1.86 -1.60
N LYS A 9 14.79 -1.82 -1.40
CA LYS A 9 13.85 -1.61 -2.50
C LYS A 9 14.24 -0.27 -3.08
N THR A 10 14.95 -0.28 -4.20
CA THR A 10 15.08 0.89 -5.06
C THR A 10 13.67 1.23 -5.52
N VAL A 11 13.00 2.07 -4.73
CA VAL A 11 11.73 2.71 -5.05
C VAL A 11 12.01 3.66 -6.21
N ALA A 12 12.05 3.09 -7.42
CA ALA A 12 12.12 3.85 -8.65
C ALA A 12 10.72 4.43 -8.90
N ASP A 13 10.48 5.68 -8.47
CA ASP A 13 9.35 6.52 -8.88
C ASP A 13 7.93 5.94 -8.74
N GLU A 14 7.71 4.91 -7.91
CA GLU A 14 6.37 4.37 -7.67
C GLU A 14 5.62 5.32 -6.71
N GLN A 15 4.94 6.32 -7.29
CA GLN A 15 3.96 7.12 -6.56
C GLN A 15 2.94 6.19 -5.92
N TYR A 16 2.83 6.24 -4.59
CA TYR A 16 1.81 5.48 -3.87
C TYR A 16 0.43 5.77 -4.43
N GLU A 17 -0.38 4.73 -4.54
CA GLU A 17 -1.81 4.91 -4.79
C GLU A 17 -2.51 5.18 -3.47
N LEU A 18 -3.18 6.32 -3.40
CA LEU A 18 -3.91 6.75 -2.22
C LEU A 18 -5.41 6.62 -2.43
N GLU A 19 -6.08 5.99 -1.48
CA GLU A 19 -7.53 5.98 -1.43
C GLU A 19 -8.04 6.62 -0.15
N THR A 20 -8.75 7.73 -0.28
CA THR A 20 -9.34 8.43 0.87
C THR A 20 -10.68 7.78 1.24
N THR A 21 -10.86 7.61 2.55
CA THR A 21 -12.07 7.16 3.20
C THR A 21 -12.49 8.21 4.21
N ASP A 22 -13.70 8.10 4.74
CA ASP A 22 -14.19 8.99 5.80
C ASP A 22 -13.37 8.87 7.11
N SER A 23 -12.55 7.82 7.24
CA SER A 23 -11.81 7.49 8.46
C SER A 23 -10.29 7.64 8.34
N GLY A 24 -9.80 8.00 7.15
CA GLY A 24 -8.38 8.16 6.83
C GLY A 24 -8.05 7.76 5.40
N THR A 25 -6.75 7.67 5.08
CA THR A 25 -6.27 7.30 3.74
C THR A 25 -5.61 5.94 3.76
N LEU A 26 -5.99 5.06 2.83
CA LEU A 26 -5.30 3.79 2.58
C LEU A 26 -4.17 4.02 1.59
N VAL A 27 -3.00 3.46 1.86
CA VAL A 27 -1.77 3.61 1.07
C VAL A 27 -1.44 2.29 0.39
N PHE A 28 -1.34 2.32 -0.93
CA PHE A 28 -1.08 1.15 -1.75
C PHE A 28 0.22 1.29 -2.57
N GLU A 29 0.99 0.21 -2.62
CA GLU A 29 2.12 0.05 -3.54
C GLU A 29 1.56 -0.60 -4.82
N PRO A 30 1.69 0.03 -6.01
CA PRO A 30 1.25 -0.58 -7.26
C PRO A 30 2.10 -1.82 -7.54
N LEU A 31 1.45 -2.91 -7.95
CA LEU A 31 2.14 -4.11 -8.40
C LEU A 31 2.23 -4.06 -9.92
N THR A 32 3.46 -3.99 -10.43
CA THR A 32 3.73 -3.89 -11.86
C THR A 32 4.46 -5.12 -12.38
N GLU A 33 4.18 -5.47 -13.63
CA GLU A 33 4.82 -6.57 -14.34
C GLU A 33 5.12 -6.16 -15.78
N TYR A 34 6.32 -6.47 -16.26
CA TYR A 34 6.64 -6.30 -17.68
C TYR A 34 5.97 -7.39 -18.50
N ARG A 35 5.15 -6.98 -19.46
CA ARG A 35 4.46 -7.91 -20.38
C ARG A 35 5.13 -7.86 -21.73
N GLU A 36 5.88 -8.91 -22.06
CA GLU A 36 6.58 -9.06 -23.34
C GLU A 36 5.64 -8.88 -24.55
N THR A 37 4.40 -9.40 -24.46
CA THR A 37 3.39 -9.28 -25.52
C THR A 37 2.92 -7.85 -25.78
N LEU A 38 3.09 -6.95 -24.81
CA LEU A 38 2.73 -5.54 -24.91
C LEU A 38 3.96 -4.62 -25.00
N ASP A 39 5.16 -5.21 -24.90
CA ASP A 39 6.45 -4.53 -24.81
C ASP A 39 6.45 -3.35 -23.81
N ARG A 40 5.79 -3.54 -22.65
CA ARG A 40 5.68 -2.50 -21.64
C ARG A 40 5.41 -3.04 -20.25
N THR A 41 5.82 -2.27 -19.24
CA THR A 41 5.39 -2.45 -17.86
C THR A 41 3.91 -2.11 -17.72
N THR A 42 3.14 -3.03 -17.14
CA THR A 42 1.71 -2.86 -16.91
C THR A 42 1.43 -3.10 -15.43
N GLN A 43 0.58 -2.27 -14.84
CA GLN A 43 0.10 -2.51 -13.49
C GLN A 43 -0.87 -3.70 -13.49
N ILE A 44 -0.59 -4.69 -12.65
CA ILE A 44 -1.36 -5.93 -12.52
C ILE A 44 -2.19 -5.97 -11.23
N GLY A 45 -1.95 -5.03 -10.32
CA GLY A 45 -2.69 -4.91 -9.07
C GLY A 45 -2.10 -3.85 -8.17
N LYS A 46 -2.41 -3.95 -6.88
CA LYS A 46 -1.84 -3.12 -5.83
C LYS A 46 -1.86 -3.84 -4.49
N ARG A 47 -0.90 -3.53 -3.64
CA ARG A 47 -0.76 -4.09 -2.31
C ARG A 47 -0.99 -2.99 -1.28
N LEU A 48 -1.89 -3.24 -0.33
CA LEU A 48 -2.03 -2.38 0.84
C LEU A 48 -0.74 -2.47 1.66
N ILE A 49 -0.08 -1.34 1.86
CA ILE A 49 1.18 -1.25 2.62
C ILE A 49 1.01 -0.45 3.91
N GLY A 50 -0.02 0.41 3.98
CA GLY A 50 -0.25 1.20 5.17
C GLY A 50 -1.47 2.10 5.11
N VAL A 51 -1.52 3.02 6.05
CA VAL A 51 -2.56 4.04 6.19
C VAL A 51 -1.94 5.39 6.55
N ALA A 52 -2.62 6.49 6.22
CA ALA A 52 -2.18 7.84 6.54
C ALA A 52 -3.36 8.68 7.04
N GLY A 53 -3.09 9.60 7.97
CA GLY A 53 -4.09 10.54 8.50
C GLY A 53 -5.33 9.85 9.07
N VAL A 54 -5.13 8.80 9.88
CA VAL A 54 -6.23 8.02 10.44
C VAL A 54 -6.93 8.81 11.54
N GLU A 55 -8.21 9.07 11.34
CA GLU A 55 -9.08 9.73 12.32
C GLU A 55 -9.89 8.71 13.13
N ASP A 56 -10.21 7.55 12.52
CA ASP A 56 -10.98 6.48 13.15
C ASP A 56 -10.49 5.09 12.72
N TRP A 57 -9.87 4.36 13.66
CA TRP A 57 -9.36 3.01 13.42
C TRP A 57 -10.45 1.95 13.24
N ASP A 58 -11.63 2.12 13.86
CA ASP A 58 -12.75 1.20 13.67
C ASP A 58 -13.38 1.39 12.29
N GLY A 59 -13.39 2.62 11.79
CA GLY A 59 -13.75 2.95 10.42
C GLY A 59 -12.78 2.35 9.40
N ILE A 60 -11.47 2.48 9.60
CA ILE A 60 -10.45 1.82 8.76
C ILE A 60 -10.64 0.29 8.76
N ARG A 61 -10.87 -0.30 9.94
CA ARG A 61 -11.16 -1.74 10.07
C ARG A 61 -12.38 -2.15 9.26
N SER A 62 -13.44 -1.36 9.34
CA SER A 62 -14.69 -1.60 8.60
C SER A 62 -14.45 -1.51 7.09
N GLU A 63 -13.66 -0.55 6.64
CA GLU A 63 -13.26 -0.39 5.24
C GLU A 63 -12.44 -1.58 4.74
N LEU A 64 -11.46 -2.04 5.50
CA LEU A 64 -10.67 -3.24 5.15
C LEU A 64 -11.56 -4.48 5.03
N ALA A 65 -12.44 -4.71 6.01
CA ALA A 65 -13.38 -5.83 6.00
C ALA A 65 -14.33 -5.76 4.79
N ARG A 66 -14.86 -4.57 4.49
CA ARG A 66 -15.76 -4.34 3.34
C ARG A 66 -15.07 -4.64 2.01
N ARG A 67 -13.78 -4.36 1.91
CA ARG A 67 -12.94 -4.60 0.73
C ARG A 67 -12.40 -6.04 0.65
N GLY A 68 -12.73 -6.89 1.62
CA GLY A 68 -12.26 -8.28 1.68
C GLY A 68 -10.79 -8.40 2.08
N HIS A 69 -10.18 -7.33 2.61
CA HIS A 69 -8.86 -7.42 3.21
C HIS A 69 -8.95 -8.10 4.58
N ASP A 70 -7.93 -8.87 4.91
CA ASP A 70 -7.80 -9.44 6.25
C ASP A 70 -7.61 -8.31 7.26
N VAL A 71 -8.55 -8.18 8.19
CA VAL A 71 -8.52 -7.21 9.27
C VAL A 71 -7.31 -7.41 10.18
N GLY A 72 -6.75 -8.62 10.24
CA GLY A 72 -5.51 -8.90 10.96
C GLY A 72 -4.30 -8.12 10.42
N LEU A 73 -4.34 -7.71 9.14
CA LEU A 73 -3.28 -6.89 8.53
C LEU A 73 -3.13 -5.54 9.22
N LEU A 74 -4.21 -5.01 9.80
CA LEU A 74 -4.27 -3.68 10.40
C LEU A 74 -3.20 -3.48 11.50
N TYR A 75 -2.85 -4.54 12.23
CA TYR A 75 -1.78 -4.52 13.25
C TYR A 75 -0.36 -4.56 12.69
N GLN A 76 -0.22 -4.81 11.38
CA GLN A 76 1.04 -4.89 10.65
C GLN A 76 1.19 -3.75 9.64
N LEU A 77 0.16 -2.91 9.47
CA LEU A 77 0.19 -1.78 8.56
C LEU A 77 1.07 -0.68 9.13
N GLU A 78 1.88 -0.10 8.25
CA GLU A 78 2.64 1.10 8.54
C GLU A 78 1.70 2.32 8.56
N VAL A 79 1.96 3.25 9.47
CA VAL A 79 1.26 4.54 9.53
C VAL A 79 2.17 5.59 8.92
N PHE A 80 1.81 6.06 7.73
CA PHE A 80 2.54 7.08 6.99
C PHE A 80 2.13 8.48 7.43
N ASP A 81 3.10 9.39 7.48
CA ASP A 81 2.83 10.83 7.55
C ASP A 81 2.28 11.34 6.21
N ALA A 82 1.47 12.40 6.26
CA ALA A 82 0.91 13.03 5.06
C ALA A 82 2.01 13.48 4.08
N THR A 83 3.14 13.97 4.61
CA THR A 83 4.28 14.43 3.83
C THR A 83 5.00 13.29 3.11
N GLU A 84 4.97 12.06 3.65
CA GLU A 84 5.58 10.87 3.05
C GLU A 84 4.78 10.33 1.86
N VAL A 85 3.47 10.59 1.85
CA VAL A 85 2.57 10.21 0.75
C VAL A 85 2.25 11.37 -0.21
N GLY A 86 2.97 12.50 -0.08
CA GLY A 86 2.84 13.63 -0.99
C GLY A 86 1.56 14.44 -0.83
N ARG A 87 1.03 14.54 0.39
CA ARG A 87 -0.09 15.42 0.77
C ARG A 87 0.33 16.65 1.56
#